data_AF-A0A534NZ63-F1
#
_entry.id   AF-A0A534NZ63-F1
#
_cell.length_a   1.000
_cell.length_b   1.000
_cell.length_c   1.000
_cell.angle_alpha   90.00
_cell.angle_beta   90.00
_cell.angle_gamma   90.00
#
_symmetry.space_group_name_H-M   'P 1'
#
loop_
_entity.id
_entity.type
_entity.pdbx_description
1 polymer ?
#
loop_
_entity_poly.entity_id
_entity_poly.type
_entity_poly.pdbx_seq_one_letter_code
_entity_poly.pdbx_strand_id
1 'polypeptide(L)'
;MTQFRLEDVIHEYALLREVLVEVLEEHEPLTPAERNSLHSSIDEATRKACTAYALVQAGFREQFVAVLAHDLRGPLSAAKASASLILRKPSDQSVPRWSARIVESVDRADRMVQDLLDAMRAQAGGSLDLQFSECDIVEVV
;
A
#
# COMPACT_ATOMS: atom_id res chain seq x y z
N MET A 1 -5.28 -3.50 11.99
CA MET A 1 -6.33 -3.68 10.96
C MET A 1 -6.23 -5.10 10.47
N THR A 2 -7.32 -5.86 10.49
CA THR A 2 -7.39 -7.19 9.89
C THR A 2 -7.03 -7.08 8.40
N GLN A 3 -5.97 -7.76 7.96
CA GLN A 3 -5.60 -7.86 6.54
C GLN A 3 -6.60 -8.79 5.86
N PHE A 4 -7.69 -8.24 5.32
CA PHE A 4 -8.59 -8.98 4.44
C PHE A 4 -7.97 -9.07 3.04
N ARG A 5 -7.68 -10.28 2.59
CA ARG A 5 -7.23 -10.59 1.22
C ARG A 5 -8.46 -10.90 0.35
N LEU A 6 -8.28 -10.82 -0.97
CA LEU A 6 -9.32 -11.20 -1.92
C LEU A 6 -9.78 -12.66 -1.72
N GLU A 7 -8.85 -13.55 -1.36
CA GLU A 7 -9.13 -14.95 -1.06
C GLU A 7 -10.08 -15.11 0.14
N ASP A 8 -9.94 -14.25 1.16
CA ASP A 8 -10.82 -14.28 2.34
C ASP A 8 -12.25 -13.89 1.97
N VAL A 9 -12.41 -12.88 1.10
CA VAL A 9 -13.73 -12.47 0.60
C VAL A 9 -14.39 -13.62 -0.17
N ILE A 10 -13.65 -14.27 -1.07
CA ILE A 10 -14.16 -15.42 -1.83
C ILE A 10 -14.54 -16.57 -0.88
N HIS A 11 -13.71 -16.83 0.14
CA HIS A 11 -13.95 -17.87 1.12
C HIS A 11 -15.19 -17.59 1.97
N GLU A 12 -15.38 -16.36 2.45
CA GLU A 12 -16.57 -15.96 3.22
C GLU A 12 -17.87 -16.12 2.41
N TYR A 13 -17.87 -15.75 1.13
CA TYR A 13 -19.04 -15.97 0.26
C TYR A 13 -19.30 -17.46 -0.02
N ALA A 14 -18.25 -18.29 -0.06
CA ALA A 14 -18.41 -19.73 -0.17
C ALA A 14 -19.04 -20.33 1.10
N LEU A 15 -18.58 -19.93 2.28
CA LEU A 15 -19.16 -20.34 3.56
C LEU A 15 -20.61 -19.86 3.70
N LEU A 16 -20.89 -18.60 3.35
CA LEU A 16 -22.24 -18.05 3.36
C LEU A 16 -23.19 -18.87 2.48
N ARG A 17 -22.75 -19.29 1.29
CA ARG A 17 -23.55 -20.16 0.42
C ARG A 17 -23.88 -21.49 1.08
N GLU A 18 -22.89 -22.15 1.68
CA GLU A 18 -23.08 -23.44 2.35
C GLU A 18 -24.10 -23.31 3.49
N VAL A 19 -23.94 -22.30 4.34
CA VAL A 19 -24.86 -22.01 5.44
C VAL A 19 -26.25 -21.66 4.94
N LEU A 20 -26.38 -20.84 3.89
CA LEU A 20 -27.69 -20.48 3.34
C LEU A 20 -28.42 -21.68 2.77
N VAL A 21 -27.72 -22.58 2.06
CA VAL A 21 -28.32 -23.81 1.55
C VAL A 21 -28.76 -24.71 2.70
N GLU A 22 -27.91 -24.89 3.71
CA GLU A 22 -28.23 -25.70 4.90
C GLU A 22 -29.49 -25.18 5.61
N VAL A 23 -29.57 -23.87 5.86
CA VAL A 23 -30.70 -23.23 6.55
C VAL A 23 -31.98 -23.28 5.71
N LEU A 24 -31.89 -23.04 4.40
CA LEU A 24 -33.07 -23.05 3.52
C LEU A 24 -33.64 -24.46 3.31
N GLU A 25 -32.80 -25.48 3.36
CA GLU A 25 -33.20 -26.89 3.18
C GLU A 25 -33.59 -27.59 4.49
N GLU A 26 -33.58 -26.88 5.63
CA GLU A 26 -33.91 -27.44 6.96
C GLU A 26 -35.35 -28.00 7.04
N HIS A 27 -36.28 -27.41 6.30
CA HIS A 27 -37.70 -27.81 6.31
C HIS A 27 -38.16 -28.49 5.03
N GLU A 28 -37.74 -27.99 3.86
CA GLU A 28 -38.07 -28.56 2.56
C GLU A 28 -36.89 -28.36 1.59
N PRO A 29 -36.55 -29.35 0.75
CA PRO A 29 -35.48 -29.18 -0.23
C PRO A 29 -35.79 -28.06 -1.22
N LEU A 30 -34.78 -27.27 -1.57
CA LEU A 30 -34.93 -26.23 -2.58
C LEU A 30 -35.23 -26.85 -3.94
N THR A 31 -36.17 -26.24 -4.68
CA THR A 31 -36.36 -26.60 -6.08
C THR A 31 -35.10 -26.25 -6.90
N PRO A 32 -34.87 -26.90 -8.06
CA PRO A 32 -33.75 -26.56 -8.92
C PRO A 32 -33.73 -25.07 -9.33
N ALA A 33 -34.90 -24.44 -9.48
CA ALA A 33 -35.01 -23.04 -9.83
C ALA A 33 -34.56 -22.12 -8.68
N GLU A 34 -34.97 -22.41 -7.44
CA GLU A 34 -34.56 -21.64 -6.26
C GLU A 34 -33.07 -21.81 -5.98
N ARG A 35 -32.55 -23.03 -6.08
CA ARG A 35 -31.11 -23.31 -5.92
C ARG A 35 -30.28 -22.55 -6.96
N ASN A 36 -30.70 -22.57 -8.23
CA ASN A 36 -30.02 -21.81 -9.29
C ASN A 36 -30.10 -20.29 -9.06
N SER A 37 -31.23 -19.78 -8.55
CA SER A 37 -31.40 -18.36 -8.24
C SER A 37 -30.49 -17.92 -7.08
N LEU A 38 -30.38 -18.74 -6.03
CA LEU A 38 -29.47 -18.53 -4.91
C LEU A 38 -28.00 -18.52 -5.37
N HIS A 39 -27.59 -19.54 -6.12
CA HIS A 39 -26.23 -19.62 -6.68
C HIS A 39 -25.89 -18.40 -7.52
N SER A 40 -26.78 -18.04 -8.46
CA SER A 40 -26.57 -16.88 -9.34
C SER A 40 -26.46 -15.57 -8.56
N SER A 41 -27.24 -15.41 -7.49
CA SER A 41 -27.22 -14.21 -6.65
C SER A 41 -25.92 -14.09 -5.85
N ILE A 42 -25.40 -15.21 -5.32
CA ILE A 42 -24.13 -15.25 -4.58
C ILE A 42 -22.95 -15.06 -5.51
N ASP A 43 -22.96 -15.68 -6.69
CA ASP A 43 -21.91 -15.50 -7.70
C ASP A 43 -21.86 -14.03 -8.15
N GLU A 44 -23.02 -13.40 -8.31
CA GLU A 44 -23.11 -11.97 -8.63
C GLU A 44 -22.56 -11.09 -7.50
N ALA A 45 -22.89 -11.41 -6.25
CA ALA A 45 -22.38 -10.69 -5.09
C ALA A 45 -20.86 -10.84 -4.96
N THR A 46 -20.33 -12.06 -5.14
CA THR A 46 -18.90 -12.37 -5.14
C THR A 46 -18.17 -11.56 -6.22
N ARG A 47 -18.70 -11.56 -7.46
CA ARG A 47 -18.13 -10.81 -8.57
C ARG A 47 -18.08 -9.31 -8.29
N LYS A 48 -19.16 -8.74 -7.73
CA LYS A 48 -19.22 -7.33 -7.33
C LYS A 48 -18.21 -7.01 -6.22
N ALA A 49 -18.13 -7.86 -5.20
CA ALA A 49 -17.19 -7.70 -4.09
C ALA A 49 -15.73 -7.75 -4.58
N CYS A 50 -15.38 -8.73 -5.41
CA CYS A 50 -14.04 -8.84 -6.03
C CYS A 50 -13.70 -7.60 -6.85
N THR A 51 -14.66 -7.10 -7.65
CA THR A 51 -14.46 -5.90 -8.47
C THR A 51 -14.26 -4.65 -7.59
N ALA A 52 -15.10 -4.46 -6.58
CA ALA A 52 -15.00 -3.35 -5.65
C ALA A 52 -13.67 -3.37 -4.88
N TYR A 53 -13.26 -4.55 -4.39
CA TYR A 53 -11.97 -4.75 -3.75
C TYR A 53 -10.80 -4.36 -4.67
N ALA A 54 -10.79 -4.84 -5.91
CA ALA A 54 -9.75 -4.52 -6.88
C ALA A 54 -9.68 -3.02 -7.19
N LEU A 55 -10.83 -2.34 -7.33
CA LEU A 55 -10.90 -0.89 -7.55
C LEU A 55 -10.35 -0.10 -6.35
N VAL A 56 -10.74 -0.48 -5.13
CA VAL A 56 -10.23 0.15 -3.90
C VAL A 56 -8.72 -0.02 -3.80
N GLN A 57 -8.21 -1.24 -4.03
CA GLN A 57 -6.78 -1.53 -3.98
C GLN A 57 -5.99 -0.77 -5.06
N ALA A 58 -6.54 -0.66 -6.26
CA ALA A 58 -5.94 0.15 -7.34
C ALA A 58 -5.90 1.64 -6.97
N GLY A 59 -7.00 2.19 -6.43
CA GLY A 59 -7.09 3.57 -5.97
C GLY A 59 -6.09 3.89 -4.85
N PHE A 60 -5.94 2.99 -3.87
CA PHE A 60 -4.92 3.13 -2.84
C PHE A 60 -3.51 3.19 -3.43
N ARG A 61 -3.18 2.30 -4.38
CA ARG A 61 -1.87 2.29 -5.04
C ARG A 61 -1.61 3.60 -5.79
N GLU A 62 -2.57 4.09 -6.55
CA GLU A 62 -2.45 5.35 -7.29
C GLU A 62 -2.28 6.56 -6.37
N GLN A 63 -3.11 6.67 -5.33
CA GLN A 63 -3.01 7.74 -4.35
C GLN A 63 -1.66 7.72 -3.63
N PHE A 64 -1.17 6.54 -3.27
CA PHE A 64 0.12 6.39 -2.59
C PHE A 64 1.29 6.82 -3.47
N VAL A 65 1.31 6.40 -4.74
CA VAL A 65 2.31 6.83 -5.73
C VAL A 65 2.24 8.36 -5.94
N ALA A 66 1.04 8.93 -6.00
CA ALA A 66 0.86 10.38 -6.18
C ALA A 66 1.43 11.19 -5.00
N VAL A 67 1.15 10.76 -3.76
CA VAL A 67 1.69 11.38 -2.54
C VAL A 67 3.20 11.27 -2.51
N LEU A 68 3.76 10.09 -2.78
CA LEU A 68 5.21 9.92 -2.80
C LEU A 68 5.90 10.79 -3.87
N ALA A 69 5.34 10.84 -5.08
CA ALA A 69 5.87 11.68 -6.15
C ALA A 69 5.83 13.17 -5.77
N HIS A 70 4.80 13.59 -5.03
CA HIS A 70 4.73 14.93 -4.46
C HIS A 70 5.84 15.16 -3.43
N ASP A 71 6.02 14.25 -2.50
CA ASP A 71 6.96 14.40 -1.39
C ASP A 71 8.42 14.33 -1.85
N LEU A 72 8.73 13.51 -2.87
CA LEU A 72 10.04 13.48 -3.54
C LEU A 72 10.34 14.76 -4.32
N ARG A 73 9.31 15.44 -4.86
CA ARG A 73 9.51 16.67 -5.64
C ARG A 73 10.15 17.77 -4.78
N GLY A 74 9.82 17.84 -3.50
CA GLY A 74 10.38 18.80 -2.55
C GLY A 74 11.92 18.76 -2.46
N PRO A 75 12.53 17.65 -1.95
CA PRO A 75 13.97 17.51 -1.85
C PRO A 75 14.67 17.62 -3.21
N LEU A 76 14.11 17.02 -4.27
CA LEU A 76 14.72 17.12 -5.61
C LEU A 76 14.76 18.57 -6.13
N SER A 77 13.71 19.35 -5.86
CA SER A 77 13.68 20.77 -6.20
C SER A 77 14.69 21.58 -5.40
N ALA A 78 14.86 21.28 -4.11
CA ALA A 78 15.83 21.93 -3.24
C ALA A 78 17.29 21.62 -3.65
N ALA A 79 17.56 20.36 -4.01
CA ALA A 79 18.84 19.93 -4.57
C ALA A 79 19.13 20.68 -5.89
N LYS A 80 18.17 20.68 -6.82
CA LYS A 80 18.31 21.37 -8.11
C LYS A 80 18.55 22.88 -7.95
N ALA A 81 17.85 23.53 -7.01
CA ALA A 81 18.05 24.95 -6.73
C ALA A 81 19.46 25.22 -6.18
N SER A 82 19.94 24.41 -5.25
CA SER A 82 21.28 24.52 -4.68
C SER A 82 22.37 24.30 -5.72
N ALA A 83 22.21 23.28 -6.59
CA ALA A 83 23.11 23.03 -7.71
C ALA A 83 23.15 24.21 -8.69
N SER A 84 21.99 24.80 -8.98
CA SER A 84 21.89 25.97 -9.85
C SER A 84 22.62 27.19 -9.29
N LEU A 85 22.66 27.36 -7.96
CA LEU A 85 23.43 28.42 -7.31
C LEU A 85 24.94 28.20 -7.44
N ILE A 86 25.41 26.96 -7.27
CA ILE A 86 26.83 26.59 -7.47
C ILE A 86 27.24 26.87 -8.91
N LEU A 87 26.44 26.45 -9.91
CA LEU A 87 26.73 26.69 -11.32
C LEU A 87 26.82 28.18 -11.66
N ARG A 88 25.99 29.01 -11.03
CA ARG A 88 26.00 30.47 -11.24
C ARG A 88 27.13 31.19 -10.49
N LYS A 89 27.56 30.66 -9.34
CA LYS A 89 28.55 31.28 -8.46
C LYS A 89 29.53 30.23 -7.92
N PRO A 90 30.42 29.68 -8.76
CA PRO A 90 31.28 28.55 -8.39
C PRO A 90 32.34 28.89 -7.35
N SER A 91 32.68 30.17 -7.16
CA SER A 91 33.68 30.63 -6.18
C SER A 91 33.07 31.33 -4.95
N ASP A 92 31.74 31.25 -4.76
CA ASP A 92 31.07 31.82 -3.60
C ASP A 92 31.43 31.02 -2.33
N GLN A 93 31.69 31.72 -1.22
CA GLN A 93 31.95 31.09 0.08
C GLN A 93 30.80 30.18 0.56
N SER A 94 29.60 30.34 -0.01
CA SER A 94 28.41 29.54 0.28
C SER A 94 28.37 28.20 -0.46
N VAL A 95 29.28 27.95 -1.42
CA VAL A 95 29.31 26.71 -2.20
C VAL A 95 29.34 25.46 -1.32
N PRO A 96 30.20 25.35 -0.28
CA PRO A 96 30.17 24.20 0.64
C PRO A 96 28.80 23.97 1.28
N ARG A 97 28.10 25.05 1.66
CA ARG A 97 26.76 24.99 2.24
C ARG A 97 25.71 24.52 1.24
N TRP A 98 25.77 24.97 0.00
CA TRP A 98 24.84 24.51 -1.04
C TRP A 98 25.10 23.05 -1.41
N SER A 99 26.37 22.63 -1.47
CA SER A 99 26.73 21.22 -1.68
C SER A 99 26.20 20.32 -0.58
N ALA A 100 26.35 20.71 0.69
CA ALA A 100 25.78 19.98 1.83
C ALA A 100 24.25 19.84 1.71
N ARG A 101 23.55 20.92 1.35
CA ARG A 101 22.10 20.90 1.11
C ARG A 101 21.66 19.96 -0.01
N ILE A 102 22.47 19.80 -1.05
CA ILE A 102 22.19 18.84 -2.13
C ILE A 102 22.21 17.43 -1.55
N VAL A 103 23.27 17.07 -0.83
CA VAL A 103 23.43 15.75 -0.22
C VAL A 103 22.27 15.46 0.74
N GLU A 104 21.99 16.36 1.69
CA GLU A 104 20.87 16.21 2.63
C GLU A 104 19.51 16.02 1.94
N SER A 105 19.31 16.71 0.82
CA SER A 105 18.07 16.59 0.04
C SER A 105 18.00 15.26 -0.68
N VAL A 106 19.10 14.79 -1.28
CA VAL A 106 19.17 13.48 -1.95
C VAL A 106 18.99 12.35 -0.95
N ASP A 107 19.65 12.41 0.23
CA ASP A 107 19.51 11.40 1.29
C ASP A 107 18.08 11.34 1.83
N ARG A 108 17.37 12.47 1.87
CA ARG A 108 15.95 12.49 2.22
C ARG A 108 15.10 11.81 1.15
N ALA A 109 15.37 12.09 -0.13
CA ALA A 109 14.67 11.44 -1.23
C ALA A 109 14.93 9.93 -1.26
N ASP A 110 16.16 9.50 -0.97
CA ASP A 110 16.54 8.08 -0.92
C ASP A 110 15.81 7.34 0.21
N ARG A 111 15.76 7.93 1.42
CA ARG A 111 14.95 7.39 2.53
C ARG A 111 13.48 7.22 2.17
N MET A 112 12.87 8.22 1.51
CA MET A 112 11.47 8.11 1.06
C MET A 112 11.26 6.96 0.07
N VAL A 113 12.23 6.70 -0.82
CA VAL A 113 12.18 5.55 -1.74
C VAL A 113 12.34 4.23 -0.98
N GLN A 114 13.23 4.17 0.01
CA GLN A 114 13.41 2.98 0.84
C GLN A 114 12.13 2.67 1.64
N ASP A 115 11.53 3.68 2.27
CA ASP A 115 10.26 3.56 3.00
C ASP A 115 9.14 3.03 2.09
N LEU A 116 9.10 3.47 0.81
CA LEU A 116 8.16 2.93 -0.19
C LEU A 116 8.38 1.43 -0.43
N LEU A 117 9.63 1.03 -0.70
CA LEU A 117 9.97 -0.36 -1.00
C LEU A 117 9.62 -1.27 0.18
N ASP A 118 9.86 -0.80 1.40
CA ASP A 118 9.54 -1.54 2.62
C ASP A 118 8.02 -1.63 2.87
N ALA A 119 7.28 -0.55 2.62
CA ALA A 119 5.81 -0.58 2.66
C ALA A 119 5.21 -1.56 1.64
N MET A 120 5.76 -1.60 0.41
CA MET A 120 5.32 -2.55 -0.62
C MET A 120 5.62 -4.01 -0.25
N ARG A 121 6.78 -4.28 0.35
CA ARG A 121 7.15 -5.62 0.87
C ARG A 121 6.20 -6.07 1.97
N ALA A 122 5.92 -5.19 2.93
CA ALA A 122 4.97 -5.47 4.01
C ALA A 122 3.56 -5.76 3.47
N GLN A 123 3.11 -5.01 2.46
CA GLN A 123 1.79 -5.19 1.85
C GLN A 123 1.68 -6.48 1.02
N ALA A 124 2.78 -6.96 0.42
CA ALA A 124 2.83 -8.23 -0.29
C ALA A 124 2.80 -9.47 0.64
N GLY A 125 2.77 -9.28 1.96
CA GLY A 125 2.87 -10.35 2.95
C GLY A 125 4.30 -10.83 3.19
N GLY A 126 5.30 -10.07 2.74
CA GLY A 126 6.69 -10.28 3.12
C GLY A 126 6.92 -9.85 4.57
N SER A 127 7.68 -10.62 5.33
CA SER A 127 8.18 -10.18 6.63
C SER A 127 9.11 -8.97 6.42
N LEU A 128 8.90 -7.89 7.17
CA LEU A 128 9.96 -6.90 7.36
C LEU A 128 11.12 -7.64 8.03
N ASP A 129 12.30 -7.61 7.42
CA ASP A 129 13.51 -8.19 8.00
C ASP A 129 13.97 -7.28 9.14
N LEU A 130 13.31 -7.41 10.29
CA LEU A 130 13.58 -6.63 11.48
C LEU A 130 14.80 -7.22 12.17
N GLN A 131 15.93 -6.54 12.03
CA GLN A 131 17.14 -6.86 12.79
C GLN A 131 17.01 -6.23 14.18
N PHE A 132 16.58 -7.05 15.15
CA PHE A 132 16.57 -6.65 16.54
C PHE A 132 17.98 -6.73 17.13
N SER A 133 18.43 -5.64 17.73
CA SER A 133 19.65 -5.59 18.54
C SER A 133 19.33 -5.01 19.91
N GLU A 134 20.06 -5.42 20.95
CA GLU A 134 20.03 -4.69 22.23
C GLU A 134 20.53 -3.26 22.00
N CYS A 135 19.73 -2.27 22.40
CA CYS A 135 20.16 -0.87 22.45
C CYS A 135 19.70 -0.23 23.76
N ASP A 136 20.48 0.71 24.27
CA ASP A 136 20.05 1.57 25.37
C ASP A 136 19.09 2.64 24.80
N ILE A 137 17.87 2.71 25.32
CA ILE A 137 16.86 3.70 24.92
C ILE A 137 17.38 5.14 25.16
N VAL A 138 18.25 5.34 26.15
CA VAL A 138 18.83 6.65 26.46
C VAL A 138 19.83 7.10 25.38
N GLU A 139 20.41 6.19 24.60
CA GLU A 139 21.31 6.52 23.49
C GLU A 139 20.58 6.74 22.15
N VAL A 140 19.28 6.43 22.07
CA VAL A 140 18.49 6.43 20.82
C VAL A 140 17.55 7.65 20.72
N VAL A 141 17.37 8.43 21.79
CA VAL A 141 16.47 9.61 21.84
C VAL A 141 17.24 10.92 21.76
#